data_AF-A0A4P6X7J1-F1
#
_entry.id   AF-A0A4P6X7J1-F1
#
_cell.length_a   1.000
_cell.length_b   1.000
_cell.length_c   1.000
_cell.angle_alpha   90.00
_cell.angle_beta   90.00
_cell.angle_gamma   90.00
#
_symmetry.space_group_name_H-M   'P 1'
#
loop_
_entity.id
_entity.type
_entity.pdbx_description
1 polymer ?
#
loop_
_entity_poly.entity_id
_entity_poly.type
_entity_poly.pdbx_seq_one_letter_code
_entity_poly.pdbx_strand_id
1 'polypeptide(L)'
;MTLPVLPRRRLAAASLTLLALAGCNALPTGPRQVNISEAQLLERIATRFPVKQRYLGLLETTLDQPRLRLRPEENRVGTLVNYLIALPLPGQSDIKGQLELSYGLRFEPSDTTLRLTQARVERLDVDGMNAAQAAQVKKVGGLLAEDLLNEAVVHRFKKEDLESLAGRGYRPGALRVVPGGLQLTLEPLPR
;
A
#
# COMPACT_ATOMS: atom_id res chain seq x y z
N MET A 1 -24.37 20.58 94.49
CA MET A 1 -23.50 19.48 94.02
C MET A 1 -23.53 19.45 92.50
N THR A 2 -22.39 19.78 91.88
CA THR A 2 -21.89 19.42 90.53
C THR A 2 -22.81 19.57 89.29
N LEU A 3 -22.51 20.58 88.47
CA LEU A 3 -22.77 20.64 87.01
C LEU A 3 -21.90 19.62 86.26
N PRO A 4 -22.29 19.20 85.03
CA PRO A 4 -21.46 19.57 83.88
C PRO A 4 -22.27 19.94 82.60
N VAL A 5 -22.02 21.11 82.00
CA VAL A 5 -21.18 21.39 80.81
C VAL A 5 -21.77 20.93 79.46
N LEU A 6 -22.28 21.90 78.70
CA LEU A 6 -22.58 21.82 77.26
C LEU A 6 -21.30 21.70 76.40
N PRO A 7 -21.28 20.88 75.34
CA PRO A 7 -20.30 21.04 74.28
C PRO A 7 -20.79 22.01 73.19
N ARG A 8 -19.99 23.06 72.99
CA ARG A 8 -19.94 23.92 71.79
C ARG A 8 -19.29 23.14 70.62
N ARG A 9 -19.46 23.68 69.38
CA ARG A 9 -18.59 23.57 68.16
C ARG A 9 -19.10 22.61 67.07
N ARG A 10 -19.13 22.92 65.75
CA ARG A 10 -18.79 24.08 64.89
C ARG A 10 -19.66 24.02 63.61
N LEU A 11 -19.94 25.18 63.01
CA LEU A 11 -20.28 25.30 61.58
C LEU A 11 -19.00 25.08 60.75
N ALA A 12 -19.07 24.21 59.74
CA ALA A 12 -18.12 24.13 58.61
C ALA A 12 -18.95 23.63 57.40
N ALA A 13 -19.36 24.50 56.47
CA ALA A 13 -18.58 25.02 55.35
C ALA A 13 -18.18 23.93 54.34
N ALA A 14 -19.00 23.86 53.28
CA ALA A 14 -18.70 23.61 51.86
C ALA A 14 -17.58 22.63 51.46
N SER A 15 -17.97 21.67 50.61
CA SER A 15 -17.20 21.35 49.41
C SER A 15 -18.08 20.66 48.37
N LEU A 16 -18.39 21.41 47.31
CA LEU A 16 -18.93 20.91 46.05
C LEU A 16 -17.85 20.02 45.41
N THR A 17 -18.03 18.71 45.44
CA THR A 17 -17.16 17.80 44.69
C THR A 17 -17.63 17.74 43.25
N LEU A 18 -17.16 18.67 42.42
CA LEU A 18 -17.18 18.47 40.96
C LEU A 18 -16.24 17.31 40.64
N LEU A 19 -16.79 16.11 40.44
CA LEU A 19 -16.08 15.07 39.70
C LEU A 19 -15.98 15.52 38.25
N ALA A 20 -14.84 16.08 37.89
CA ALA A 20 -14.46 16.26 36.50
C ALA A 20 -14.43 14.87 35.83
N LEU A 21 -15.35 14.64 34.89
CA LEU A 21 -15.21 13.56 33.92
C LEU A 21 -13.99 13.89 33.05
N ALA A 22 -12.82 13.38 33.44
CA ALA A 22 -11.70 13.23 32.52
C ALA A 22 -12.13 12.21 31.46
N GLY A 23 -12.70 12.70 30.36
CA GLY A 23 -12.83 11.91 29.14
C GLY A 23 -11.43 11.55 28.68
N CYS A 24 -10.98 10.33 29.00
CA CYS A 24 -9.77 9.76 28.44
C CYS A 24 -9.99 9.53 26.94
N ASN A 25 -9.88 10.58 26.14
CA ASN A 25 -9.44 10.42 24.75
C ASN A 25 -8.01 9.89 24.85
N ALA A 26 -7.88 8.56 24.93
CA ALA A 26 -6.60 7.89 24.93
C ALA A 26 -5.90 8.22 23.61
N LEU A 27 -5.02 9.23 23.68
CA LEU A 27 -4.24 9.72 22.56
C LEU A 27 -3.42 8.57 21.96
N PRO A 28 -3.13 8.59 20.64
CA PRO A 28 -2.22 7.62 20.02
C PRO A 28 -0.86 7.58 20.73
N THR A 29 -0.55 6.48 21.42
CA THR A 29 0.66 6.33 22.23
C THR A 29 1.87 5.79 21.46
N GLY A 30 1.74 5.53 20.15
CA GLY A 30 2.83 5.03 19.31
C GLY A 30 2.38 4.47 17.96
N PRO A 31 3.32 3.96 17.16
CA PRO A 31 3.04 3.36 15.86
C PRO A 31 2.14 2.14 15.99
N ARG A 32 1.28 1.90 14.99
CA ARG A 32 0.48 0.67 14.88
C ARG A 32 0.84 -0.07 13.61
N GLN A 33 0.60 -1.38 13.59
CA GLN A 33 0.82 -2.21 12.40
C GLN A 33 -0.52 -2.72 11.89
N VAL A 34 -0.72 -2.62 10.58
CA VAL A 34 -1.83 -3.24 9.86
C VAL A 34 -1.25 -4.29 8.93
N ASN A 35 -1.63 -5.55 9.14
CA ASN A 35 -1.20 -6.65 8.32
C ASN A 35 -2.25 -6.95 7.25
N ILE A 36 -1.81 -7.11 6.01
CA ILE A 36 -2.61 -7.50 4.86
C ILE A 36 -2.10 -8.86 4.44
N SER A 37 -2.93 -9.90 4.57
CA SER A 37 -2.50 -11.26 4.25
C SER A 37 -2.31 -11.46 2.75
N GLU A 38 -1.49 -12.44 2.37
CA GLU A 38 -1.31 -12.83 0.98
C GLU A 38 -2.64 -13.19 0.30
N ALA A 39 -3.54 -13.89 1.00
CA ALA A 39 -4.87 -14.20 0.49
C ALA A 39 -5.67 -12.92 0.16
N GLN A 40 -5.64 -11.92 1.05
CA GLN A 40 -6.31 -10.63 0.80
C GLN A 40 -5.69 -9.87 -0.37
N LEU A 41 -4.37 -9.95 -0.56
CA LEU A 41 -3.70 -9.35 -1.72
C LEU A 41 -4.13 -10.01 -3.01
N LEU A 42 -4.13 -11.35 -3.05
CA LEU A 42 -4.52 -12.13 -4.21
C LEU A 42 -5.98 -11.87 -4.60
N GLU A 43 -6.90 -11.81 -3.64
CA GLU A 43 -8.30 -11.46 -3.88
C GLU A 43 -8.44 -10.04 -4.48
N ARG A 44 -7.76 -9.06 -3.90
CA ARG A 44 -7.78 -7.67 -4.40
C ARG A 44 -7.13 -7.51 -5.77
N ILE A 45 -6.19 -8.38 -6.13
CA ILE A 45 -5.56 -8.39 -7.44
C ILE A 45 -6.46 -9.06 -8.45
N ALA A 46 -7.03 -10.22 -8.12
CA ALA A 46 -7.93 -10.95 -9.00
C ALA A 46 -9.11 -10.09 -9.48
N THR A 47 -9.66 -9.24 -8.59
CA THR A 47 -10.76 -8.31 -8.93
C THR A 47 -10.39 -7.18 -9.89
N ARG A 48 -9.09 -6.92 -10.11
CA ARG A 48 -8.62 -5.84 -11.00
C ARG A 48 -8.19 -6.32 -12.37
N PHE A 49 -7.93 -7.61 -12.52
CA PHE A 49 -7.46 -8.16 -13.78
C PHE A 49 -8.64 -8.66 -14.62
N PRO A 50 -8.55 -8.58 -15.97
CA PRO A 50 -7.43 -8.05 -16.75
C PRO A 50 -7.28 -6.53 -16.63
N VAL A 51 -6.04 -6.05 -16.61
CA VAL A 51 -5.72 -4.62 -16.59
C VAL A 51 -5.40 -4.18 -18.01
N LYS A 52 -6.09 -3.14 -18.50
CA LYS A 52 -5.79 -2.50 -19.78
C LYS A 52 -5.15 -1.15 -19.52
N GLN A 53 -3.98 -0.92 -20.09
CA GLN A 53 -3.26 0.34 -20.04
C GLN A 53 -2.93 0.82 -21.44
N ARG A 54 -2.90 2.13 -21.62
CA ARG A 54 -2.48 2.74 -22.87
C ARG A 54 -1.18 3.49 -22.63
N TYR A 55 -0.14 3.07 -23.33
CA TYR A 55 1.17 3.70 -23.27
C TYR A 55 1.43 4.52 -24.53
N LEU A 56 2.12 5.66 -24.37
CA LEU A 56 2.50 6.56 -25.45
C LEU A 56 1.29 7.00 -26.33
N GLY A 57 0.09 7.03 -25.76
CA GLY A 57 -1.15 7.43 -26.43
C GLY A 57 -1.72 6.44 -27.45
N LEU A 58 -1.03 5.35 -27.78
CA LEU A 58 -1.39 4.47 -28.91
C LEU A 58 -1.25 2.98 -28.60
N LEU A 59 -0.29 2.59 -27.75
CA LEU A 59 0.00 1.18 -27.48
C LEU A 59 -0.95 0.68 -26.38
N GLU A 60 -1.96 -0.08 -26.78
CA GLU A 60 -2.86 -0.73 -25.84
C GLU A 60 -2.23 -2.02 -25.34
N THR A 61 -1.91 -2.05 -24.05
CA THR A 61 -1.38 -3.23 -23.36
C THR A 61 -2.43 -3.80 -22.43
N THR A 62 -2.77 -5.06 -22.64
CA THR A 62 -3.56 -5.86 -21.70
C THR A 62 -2.62 -6.73 -20.89
N LEU A 63 -2.76 -6.71 -19.56
CA LEU A 63 -2.09 -7.61 -18.63
C LEU A 63 -3.12 -8.56 -18.02
N ASP A 64 -2.81 -9.85 -18.00
CA ASP A 64 -3.69 -10.89 -17.45
C ASP A 64 -2.93 -11.92 -16.61
N GLN A 65 -3.72 -12.80 -15.97
CA GLN A 65 -3.26 -13.94 -15.17
C GLN A 65 -2.12 -13.59 -14.18
N PRO A 66 -2.32 -12.60 -13.31
CA PRO A 66 -1.29 -12.17 -12.37
C PRO A 66 -0.99 -13.28 -11.36
N ARG A 67 0.30 -13.53 -11.14
CA ARG A 67 0.79 -14.43 -10.09
C ARG A 67 1.76 -13.66 -9.22
N LEU A 68 1.44 -13.54 -7.93
CA LEU A 68 2.30 -12.88 -6.96
C LEU A 68 3.26 -13.86 -6.31
N ARG A 69 4.41 -13.32 -5.91
CA ARG A 69 5.33 -13.95 -4.97
C ARG A 69 5.87 -12.90 -4.02
N LEU A 70 5.76 -13.14 -2.71
CA LEU A 70 6.34 -12.26 -1.71
C LEU A 70 7.81 -12.65 -1.45
N ARG A 71 8.70 -11.67 -1.36
CA ARG A 71 10.13 -11.83 -1.03
C ARG A 71 10.50 -10.92 0.14
N PRO A 72 10.16 -11.33 1.38
CA PRO A 72 10.39 -10.52 2.57
C PRO A 72 11.86 -10.17 2.81
N GLU A 73 12.77 -11.09 2.48
CA GLU A 73 14.22 -10.93 2.60
C GLU A 73 14.78 -9.76 1.79
N GLU A 74 14.15 -9.46 0.65
CA GLU A 74 14.48 -8.31 -0.19
C GLU A 74 13.57 -7.10 0.08
N ASN A 75 12.52 -7.24 0.89
CA ASN A 75 11.40 -6.32 1.00
C ASN A 75 10.73 -6.03 -0.36
N ARG A 76 10.51 -7.08 -1.17
CA ARG A 76 10.00 -6.95 -2.55
C ARG A 76 8.84 -7.88 -2.85
N VAL A 77 8.01 -7.46 -3.79
CA VAL A 77 6.97 -8.27 -4.42
C VAL A 77 7.47 -8.66 -5.81
N GLY A 78 7.43 -9.95 -6.11
CA GLY A 78 7.56 -10.48 -7.47
C GLY A 78 6.19 -10.65 -8.10
N THR A 79 6.07 -10.38 -9.38
CA THR A 79 4.83 -10.54 -10.14
C THR A 79 5.15 -11.11 -11.51
N LEU A 80 4.43 -12.16 -11.87
CA LEU A 80 4.41 -12.70 -13.22
C LEU A 80 3.04 -12.39 -13.82
N VAL A 81 3.03 -11.83 -15.03
CA VAL A 81 1.82 -11.55 -15.82
C VAL A 81 2.04 -11.99 -17.25
N ASN A 82 0.97 -12.39 -17.95
CA ASN A 82 1.02 -12.37 -19.39
C ASN A 82 0.65 -10.97 -19.87
N TYR A 83 1.19 -10.59 -21.02
CA TYR A 83 0.86 -9.34 -21.67
C TYR A 83 0.46 -9.56 -23.12
N LEU A 84 -0.38 -8.67 -23.62
CA LEU A 84 -0.76 -8.52 -25.03
C LEU A 84 -0.68 -7.03 -25.37
N ILE A 85 0.12 -6.65 -26.35
CA ILE A 85 0.25 -5.30 -26.89
C ILE A 85 -0.38 -5.28 -28.28
N ALA A 86 -1.49 -4.58 -28.42
CA ALA A 86 -2.15 -4.40 -29.70
C ALA A 86 -1.38 -3.40 -30.56
N LEU A 87 -1.04 -3.78 -31.79
CA LEU A 87 -0.33 -2.90 -32.72
C LEU A 87 -1.33 -2.17 -33.62
N PRO A 88 -1.35 -0.81 -33.64
CA PRO A 88 -2.34 -0.05 -34.40
C PRO A 88 -1.96 0.08 -35.89
N LEU A 89 -1.38 -0.97 -36.49
CA LEU A 89 -0.85 -0.97 -37.85
C LEU A 89 -1.44 -2.14 -38.66
N PRO A 90 -2.09 -1.88 -39.82
CA PRO A 90 -2.64 -2.94 -40.67
C PRO A 90 -1.58 -3.97 -41.06
N GLY A 91 -1.91 -5.25 -40.92
CA GLY A 91 -1.03 -6.37 -41.29
C GLY A 91 0.06 -6.69 -40.27
N GLN A 92 0.12 -6.01 -39.12
CA GLN A 92 0.99 -6.41 -38.01
C GLN A 92 0.23 -7.25 -36.99
N SER A 93 0.90 -8.26 -36.45
CA SER A 93 0.36 -9.11 -35.39
C SER A 93 0.65 -8.52 -34.03
N ASP A 94 -0.29 -8.65 -33.10
CA ASP A 94 -0.12 -8.24 -31.71
C ASP A 94 1.09 -8.93 -31.07
N ILE A 95 1.78 -8.21 -30.19
CA ILE A 95 2.91 -8.73 -29.44
C ILE A 95 2.39 -9.29 -28.13
N LYS A 96 2.71 -10.54 -27.82
CA LYS A 96 2.34 -11.17 -26.56
C LYS A 96 3.47 -11.98 -25.97
N GLY A 97 3.39 -12.22 -24.66
CA GLY A 97 4.34 -13.05 -23.95
C GLY A 97 4.18 -12.91 -22.45
N GLN A 98 5.28 -13.08 -21.72
CA GLN A 98 5.30 -13.03 -20.27
C GLN A 98 6.30 -12.00 -19.75
N LEU A 99 5.88 -11.28 -18.71
CA LEU A 99 6.70 -10.35 -17.97
C LEU A 99 6.78 -10.83 -16.52
N GLU A 100 8.00 -11.09 -16.06
CA GLU A 100 8.30 -11.25 -14.65
C GLU A 100 9.03 -10.01 -14.17
N LEU A 101 8.39 -9.30 -13.25
CA LEU A 101 8.91 -8.08 -12.66
C LEU A 101 8.98 -8.23 -11.16
N SER A 102 9.78 -7.37 -10.56
CA SER A 102 9.87 -7.34 -9.13
C SER A 102 10.18 -5.95 -8.62
N TYR A 103 9.65 -5.60 -7.45
CA TYR A 103 9.56 -4.20 -7.02
C TYR A 103 9.34 -4.06 -5.51
N GLY A 104 9.73 -2.91 -4.97
CA GLY A 104 9.25 -2.44 -3.68
C GLY A 104 7.90 -1.72 -3.82
N LEU A 105 7.25 -1.45 -2.70
CA LEU A 105 6.00 -0.70 -2.63
C LEU A 105 6.15 0.48 -1.66
N ARG A 106 5.64 1.64 -2.07
CA ARG A 106 5.72 2.86 -1.26
C ARG A 106 4.42 3.65 -1.31
N PHE A 107 3.99 4.14 -0.16
CA PHE A 107 2.92 5.12 -0.08
C PHE A 107 3.44 6.52 -0.44
N GLU A 108 2.77 7.18 -1.35
CA GLU A 108 3.02 8.57 -1.75
C GLU A 108 1.95 9.48 -1.10
N PRO A 109 2.31 10.25 -0.06
CA PRO A 109 1.36 11.10 0.64
C PRO A 109 0.87 12.29 -0.18
N SER A 110 1.63 12.76 -1.18
CA SER A 110 1.26 13.96 -1.95
C SER A 110 -0.01 13.76 -2.80
N ASP A 111 -0.23 12.55 -3.32
CA ASP A 111 -1.39 12.22 -4.15
C ASP A 111 -2.18 10.99 -3.67
N THR A 112 -1.89 10.53 -2.45
CA THR A 112 -2.57 9.41 -1.78
C THR A 112 -2.54 8.12 -2.59
N THR A 113 -1.38 7.78 -3.16
CA THR A 113 -1.19 6.58 -3.98
C THR A 113 -0.24 5.56 -3.35
N LEU A 114 -0.43 4.29 -3.71
CA LEU A 114 0.56 3.24 -3.57
C LEU A 114 1.28 3.09 -4.90
N ARG A 115 2.61 3.20 -4.87
CA ARG A 115 3.46 3.18 -6.06
C ARG A 115 4.46 2.05 -6.03
N LEU A 116 4.82 1.58 -7.21
CA LEU A 116 5.99 0.72 -7.39
C LEU A 116 7.27 1.53 -7.19
N THR A 117 8.27 0.93 -6.57
CA THR A 117 9.59 1.54 -6.43
C THR A 117 10.67 0.54 -6.76
N GLN A 118 11.74 0.97 -7.43
CA GLN A 118 12.87 0.09 -7.77
C GLN A 118 12.39 -1.14 -8.54
N ALA A 119 11.52 -0.89 -9.53
CA ALA A 119 11.04 -1.92 -10.44
C ALA A 119 12.22 -2.51 -11.21
N ARG A 120 12.26 -3.83 -11.31
CA ARG A 120 13.26 -4.58 -12.08
C ARG A 120 12.57 -5.64 -12.90
N VAL A 121 13.00 -5.79 -14.15
CA VAL A 121 12.53 -6.83 -15.05
C VAL A 121 13.42 -8.05 -14.88
N GLU A 122 12.87 -9.10 -14.27
CA GLU A 122 13.58 -10.36 -14.04
C GLU A 122 13.58 -11.20 -15.33
N ARG A 123 12.44 -11.22 -16.04
CA ARG A 123 12.26 -11.93 -17.31
C ARG A 123 11.30 -11.16 -18.21
N LEU A 124 11.62 -11.10 -19.50
CA LEU A 124 10.75 -10.55 -20.54
C LEU A 124 10.84 -11.47 -21.74
N ASP A 125 9.77 -12.21 -21.98
CA ASP A 125 9.67 -13.14 -23.09
C ASP A 125 8.61 -12.66 -24.07
N VAL A 126 8.85 -12.91 -25.36
CA VAL A 126 7.91 -12.65 -26.46
C VAL A 126 7.69 -13.96 -27.19
N ASP A 127 6.42 -14.28 -27.44
CA ASP A 127 6.04 -15.50 -28.15
C ASP A 127 6.65 -15.52 -29.56
N GLY A 128 7.15 -16.70 -29.98
CA GLY A 128 7.71 -16.90 -31.32
C GLY A 128 9.15 -16.41 -31.51
N MET A 129 9.80 -15.85 -30.48
CA MET A 129 11.21 -15.48 -30.53
C MET A 129 12.14 -16.62 -30.11
N ASN A 130 13.31 -16.69 -30.75
CA ASN A 130 14.42 -17.54 -30.28
C ASN A 130 15.20 -16.87 -29.14
N ALA A 131 16.11 -17.61 -28.51
CA ALA A 131 16.87 -17.12 -27.34
C ALA A 131 17.71 -15.86 -27.62
N ALA A 132 18.30 -15.74 -28.81
CA ALA A 132 19.09 -14.56 -29.18
C ALA A 132 18.20 -13.31 -29.35
N GLN A 133 17.04 -13.46 -29.99
CA GLN A 133 16.05 -12.39 -30.13
C GLN A 133 15.48 -11.97 -28.76
N ALA A 134 15.13 -12.94 -27.91
CA ALA A 134 14.61 -12.69 -26.58
C ALA A 134 15.62 -11.93 -25.71
N ALA A 135 16.91 -12.28 -25.78
CA ALA A 135 17.96 -11.56 -25.05
C ALA A 135 18.08 -10.08 -25.48
N GLN A 136 17.98 -9.81 -26.80
CA GLN A 136 18.01 -8.45 -27.32
C GLN A 136 16.76 -7.66 -26.90
N VAL A 137 15.58 -8.28 -26.94
CA VAL A 137 14.34 -7.65 -26.47
C VAL A 137 14.40 -7.37 -24.97
N LYS A 138 14.86 -8.32 -24.15
CA LYS A 138 15.03 -8.09 -22.71
C LYS A 138 15.96 -6.91 -22.44
N LYS A 139 17.06 -6.79 -23.17
CA LYS A 139 18.03 -5.70 -22.98
C LYS A 139 17.42 -4.32 -23.26
N VAL A 140 16.62 -4.19 -24.32
CA VAL A 140 16.04 -2.89 -24.74
C VAL A 140 14.69 -2.66 -24.06
N GLY A 141 13.75 -3.59 -24.26
CA GLY A 141 12.39 -3.52 -23.71
C GLY A 141 12.35 -3.62 -22.19
N GLY A 142 13.29 -4.35 -21.58
CA GLY A 142 13.39 -4.43 -20.12
C GLY A 142 13.67 -3.07 -19.48
N LEU A 143 14.66 -2.33 -19.99
CA LEU A 143 14.97 -0.98 -19.47
C LEU A 143 13.81 0.00 -19.64
N LEU A 144 13.14 -0.05 -20.79
CA LEU A 144 11.95 0.78 -21.03
C LEU A 144 10.80 0.42 -20.10
N ALA A 145 10.58 -0.88 -19.87
CA ALA A 145 9.56 -1.35 -18.94
C ALA A 145 9.90 -0.95 -17.50
N GLU A 146 11.16 -1.04 -17.07
CA GLU A 146 11.60 -0.59 -15.75
C GLU A 146 11.34 0.91 -15.55
N ASP A 147 11.70 1.75 -16.53
CA ASP A 147 11.48 3.19 -16.47
C ASP A 147 9.98 3.54 -16.37
N LEU A 148 9.16 2.89 -17.20
CA LEU A 148 7.71 3.09 -17.22
C LEU A 148 7.01 2.60 -15.95
N LEU A 149 7.49 1.50 -15.37
CA LEU A 149 6.88 0.87 -14.19
C LEU A 149 7.40 1.46 -12.89
N ASN A 150 8.56 2.09 -12.89
CA ASN A 150 9.05 2.78 -11.71
C ASN A 150 8.11 3.96 -11.40
N GLU A 151 7.72 4.11 -10.13
CA GLU A 151 6.70 5.08 -9.68
C GLU A 151 5.29 4.85 -10.24
N ALA A 152 5.02 3.73 -10.93
CA ALA A 152 3.69 3.41 -11.41
C ALA A 152 2.70 3.25 -10.25
N VAL A 153 1.53 3.89 -10.38
CA VAL A 153 0.46 3.84 -9.38
C VAL A 153 -0.28 2.51 -9.48
N VAL A 154 -0.21 1.69 -8.42
CA VAL A 154 -0.94 0.42 -8.33
C VAL A 154 -2.23 0.53 -7.53
N HIS A 155 -2.37 1.54 -6.69
CA HIS A 155 -3.61 1.82 -5.99
C HIS A 155 -3.70 3.29 -5.60
N ARG A 156 -4.91 3.86 -5.67
CA ARG A 156 -5.22 5.16 -5.09
C ARG A 156 -6.15 4.93 -3.91
N PHE A 157 -5.73 5.41 -2.75
CA PHE A 157 -6.56 5.37 -1.55
C PHE A 157 -7.65 6.44 -1.65
N LYS A 158 -8.83 6.14 -1.09
CA LYS A 158 -9.89 7.12 -0.96
C LYS A 158 -9.47 8.17 0.06
N LYS A 159 -9.81 9.44 -0.19
CA LYS A 159 -9.45 10.53 0.73
C LYS A 159 -10.14 10.36 2.07
N GLU A 160 -11.40 9.91 2.05
CA GLU A 160 -12.24 9.70 3.22
C GLU A 160 -11.65 8.65 4.18
N ASP A 161 -11.03 7.59 3.63
CA ASP A 161 -10.36 6.55 4.41
C ASP A 161 -9.12 7.11 5.13
N LEU A 162 -8.38 7.99 4.46
CA LEU A 162 -7.19 8.64 5.02
C LEU A 162 -7.54 9.73 6.02
N GLU A 163 -8.60 10.50 5.79
CA GLU A 163 -9.14 11.48 6.74
C GLU A 163 -9.64 10.78 8.01
N SER A 164 -10.33 9.65 7.85
CA SER A 164 -10.77 8.82 8.97
C SER A 164 -9.61 8.25 9.78
N LEU A 165 -8.47 8.01 9.14
CA LEU A 165 -7.23 7.60 9.80
C LEU A 165 -6.56 8.79 10.51
N ALA A 166 -6.53 9.96 9.86
CA ALA A 166 -6.00 11.19 10.42
C ALA A 166 -6.81 11.69 11.64
N GLY A 167 -8.14 11.57 11.60
CA GLY A 167 -9.01 11.85 12.75
C GLY A 167 -8.78 10.92 13.95
N ARG A 168 -8.19 9.74 13.71
CA ARG A 168 -7.68 8.83 14.75
C ARG A 168 -6.24 9.14 15.17
N GLY A 169 -5.65 10.22 14.65
CA GLY A 169 -4.30 10.68 14.94
C GLY A 169 -3.19 9.86 14.28
N TYR A 170 -3.49 9.17 13.17
CA TYR A 170 -2.55 8.33 12.44
C TYR A 170 -2.41 8.76 10.96
N ARG A 171 -1.27 8.44 10.36
CA ARG A 171 -1.04 8.48 8.91
C ARG A 171 -0.40 7.19 8.42
N PRO A 172 -0.57 6.80 7.14
CA PRO A 172 0.18 5.68 6.57
C PRO A 172 1.67 6.04 6.53
N GLY A 173 2.50 5.13 7.01
CA GLY A 173 3.96 5.21 6.97
C GLY A 173 4.55 4.13 6.08
N ALA A 174 5.65 3.54 6.53
CA ALA A 174 6.35 2.50 5.77
C ALA A 174 5.47 1.27 5.51
N LEU A 175 5.49 0.79 4.27
CA LEU A 175 4.94 -0.50 3.87
C LEU A 175 6.10 -1.50 3.70
N ARG A 176 5.98 -2.67 4.33
CA ARG A 176 6.98 -3.74 4.24
C ARG A 176 6.36 -5.03 3.74
N VAL A 177 7.14 -5.78 2.95
CA VAL A 177 6.84 -7.16 2.62
C VAL A 177 7.30 -8.04 3.78
N VAL A 178 6.38 -8.86 4.30
CA VAL A 178 6.64 -9.75 5.44
C VAL A 178 6.23 -11.18 5.06
N PRO A 179 6.70 -12.22 5.78
CA PRO A 179 6.23 -13.58 5.53
C PRO A 179 4.69 -13.63 5.60
N GLY A 180 4.07 -14.11 4.52
CA GLY A 180 2.60 -14.25 4.42
C GLY A 180 1.81 -12.96 4.15
N GLY A 181 2.45 -11.82 3.85
CA GLY A 181 1.69 -10.62 3.48
C GLY A 181 2.48 -9.31 3.36
N LEU A 182 1.74 -8.21 3.47
CA LEU A 182 2.28 -6.86 3.62
C LEU A 182 1.97 -6.32 5.00
N GLN A 183 2.86 -5.52 5.55
CA GLN A 183 2.66 -4.80 6.80
C GLN A 183 2.76 -3.30 6.56
N LEU A 184 1.67 -2.58 6.80
CA LEU A 184 1.63 -1.13 6.81
C LEU A 184 1.86 -0.63 8.24
N THR A 185 2.85 0.24 8.41
CA THR A 185 3.03 1.00 9.65
C THR A 185 2.10 2.21 9.61
N LEU A 186 1.33 2.41 10.66
CA LEU A 186 0.57 3.62 10.92
C LEU A 186 1.38 4.47 11.89
N GLU A 187 1.83 5.62 11.43
CA GLU A 187 2.60 6.55 12.23
C GLU A 187 1.66 7.52 12.95
N PRO A 188 1.92 7.86 14.22
CA PRO A 188 1.19 8.94 14.87
C PRO A 188 1.45 10.25 14.12
N LEU A 189 0.43 11.09 13.98
CA LEU A 189 0.61 12.41 13.41
C LEU A 189 1.54 13.26 14.30
N PRO A 190 2.50 13.99 13.71
CA PRO A 190 3.31 14.93 14.46
C PRO A 190 2.42 16.00 15.08
N ARG A 191 2.81 16.45 16.27
CA ARG A 191 2.09 17.45 17.07
C ARG A 191 2.09 18.81 16.40
#